data_AF-A0A0C9VNP7-F1
#
_entry.id   AF-A0A0C9VNP7-F1
#
_cell.length_a   1.000
_cell.length_b   1.000
_cell.length_c   1.000
_cell.angle_alpha   90.00
_cell.angle_beta   90.00
_cell.angle_gamma   90.00
#
_symmetry.space_group_name_H-M   'P 1'
#
loop_
_entity.id
_entity.type
_entity.pdbx_description
1 polymer ?
#
loop_
_entity_poly.entity_id
_entity_poly.type
_entity_poly.pdbx_seq_one_letter_code
_entity_poly.pdbx_strand_id
1 'polypeptide(L)'
;MIHPVGQALAPVLHIERLVRSLQFVESHLAVRPSGFLALDSLTLADLVLACVIHGGARITFGAAERTQYPHIFAHFARVTTDERIKQWFFTEDFVEVAVSEPKMT
;
A
#
# COMPACT_ATOMS: atom_id res chain seq x y z
N MET A 1 16.52 40.52 -2.40
CA MET A 1 16.74 39.26 -3.13
C MET A 1 16.39 38.13 -2.17
N ILE A 2 15.17 37.60 -2.26
CA ILE A 2 14.67 36.56 -1.35
C ILE A 2 14.83 35.22 -2.09
N HIS A 3 15.67 34.33 -1.58
CA HIS A 3 15.74 32.95 -2.07
C HIS A 3 14.48 32.20 -1.63
N PRO A 4 13.79 31.44 -2.50
CA PRO A 4 12.69 30.60 -2.07
C PRO A 4 13.26 29.35 -1.39
N VAL A 5 13.30 29.38 -0.06
CA VAL A 5 13.45 28.19 0.79
C VAL A 5 12.09 27.48 0.79
N GLY A 6 11.99 26.31 0.16
CA GLY A 6 10.87 25.40 0.42
C GLY A 6 10.38 24.52 -0.73
N GLN A 7 10.74 24.79 -1.99
CA GLN A 7 10.03 24.14 -3.11
C GLN A 7 10.65 22.81 -3.59
N ALA A 8 11.85 22.43 -3.13
CA ALA A 8 12.56 21.24 -3.63
C ALA A 8 12.52 20.01 -2.68
N LEU A 9 12.03 20.13 -1.44
CA LEU A 9 12.10 19.06 -0.43
C LEU A 9 10.76 18.32 -0.19
N ALA A 10 9.65 18.86 -0.66
CA ALA A 10 8.34 18.27 -0.48
C ALA A 10 8.20 16.84 -1.06
N PRO A 11 8.62 16.52 -2.30
CA PRO A 11 8.36 15.18 -2.85
C PRO A 11 9.12 14.06 -2.13
N VAL A 12 10.32 14.33 -1.60
CA VAL A 12 11.17 13.33 -0.93
C VAL A 12 10.61 12.93 0.44
N LEU A 13 10.15 13.91 1.24
CA LEU A 13 9.56 13.67 2.57
C LEU A 13 8.30 12.81 2.54
N HIS A 14 7.51 12.87 1.45
CA HIS A 14 6.27 12.10 1.33
C HIS A 14 6.54 10.61 1.05
N ILE A 15 7.57 10.31 0.26
CA ILE A 15 7.95 8.94 -0.08
C ILE A 15 8.62 8.26 1.11
N GLU A 16 9.56 8.92 1.80
CA GLU A 16 10.22 8.34 2.99
C GLU A 16 9.20 7.96 4.08
N ARG A 17 8.20 8.83 4.31
CA ARG A 17 7.12 8.54 5.24
C ARG A 17 6.31 7.33 4.80
N LEU A 18 5.95 7.26 3.51
CA LEU A 18 5.18 6.15 2.95
C LEU A 18 5.94 4.82 3.10
N VAL A 19 7.21 4.79 2.71
CA VAL A 19 8.08 3.61 2.83
C VAL A 19 8.16 3.16 4.29
N ARG A 20 8.36 4.09 5.23
CA ARG A 20 8.41 3.76 6.66
C ARG A 20 7.08 3.19 7.16
N SER A 21 5.96 3.78 6.76
CA SER A 21 4.63 3.28 7.12
C SER A 21 4.38 1.88 6.57
N LEU A 22 4.74 1.61 5.32
CA LEU A 22 4.58 0.28 4.72
C LEU A 22 5.49 -0.75 5.39
N GLN A 23 6.75 -0.41 5.67
CA GLN A 23 7.67 -1.28 6.40
C GLN A 23 7.15 -1.64 7.80
N PHE A 24 6.54 -0.67 8.49
CA PHE A 24 5.91 -0.92 9.78
C PHE A 24 4.74 -1.89 9.67
N VAL A 25 3.81 -1.65 8.73
CA VAL A 25 2.64 -2.53 8.53
C VAL A 25 3.07 -3.93 8.08
N GLU A 26 4.05 -4.01 7.18
CA GLU A 26 4.64 -5.27 6.71
C GLU A 26 5.22 -6.08 7.88
N SER A 27 6.04 -5.44 8.71
CA SER A 27 6.64 -6.09 9.89
C SER A 27 5.58 -6.51 10.92
N HIS A 28 4.53 -5.69 11.08
CA HIS A 28 3.41 -6.00 11.96
C HIS A 28 2.61 -7.22 11.47
N LEU A 29 2.34 -7.32 10.17
CA LEU A 29 1.65 -8.47 9.58
C LEU A 29 2.50 -9.74 9.58
N ALA A 30 3.82 -9.62 9.44
CA ALA A 30 4.74 -10.77 9.45
C ALA A 30 4.69 -11.59 10.75
N VAL A 31 4.39 -10.95 11.88
CA VAL A 31 4.29 -11.63 13.19
C VAL A 31 2.85 -11.99 13.59
N ARG A 32 1.87 -11.74 12.72
CA ARG A 32 0.44 -11.97 13.00
C ARG A 32 -0.03 -13.28 12.33
N PRO A 33 -0.18 -14.38 13.09
CA PRO A 33 -0.55 -15.67 12.51
C PRO A 33 -1.96 -15.67 11.91
N SER A 34 -2.86 -14.80 12.36
CA SER A 34 -4.21 -14.68 11.82
C SER A 34 -4.25 -14.03 10.43
N GLY A 35 -3.20 -13.31 10.05
CA GLY A 35 -3.17 -12.47 8.85
C GLY A 35 -4.09 -11.25 8.91
N PHE A 36 -4.61 -10.88 10.08
CA PHE A 36 -5.41 -9.66 10.32
C PHE A 36 -4.68 -8.70 11.26
N LEU A 37 -5.04 -7.42 11.21
CA LEU A 37 -4.29 -6.33 11.84
C LEU A 37 -4.48 -6.26 13.36
N ALA A 38 -5.70 -6.46 13.84
CA ALA A 38 -6.06 -6.22 15.24
C ALA A 38 -6.43 -7.51 15.98
N LEU A 39 -7.37 -8.27 15.42
CA LEU A 39 -7.93 -9.49 16.00
C LEU A 39 -7.61 -10.70 15.12
N ASP A 40 -8.16 -11.86 15.47
CA ASP A 40 -8.05 -13.07 14.65
C ASP A 40 -9.18 -13.20 13.62
N SER A 41 -9.91 -12.11 13.38
CA SER A 41 -11.03 -12.00 12.45
C SER A 41 -11.03 -10.66 11.72
N LEU A 42 -11.72 -10.61 10.58
CA LEU A 42 -11.85 -9.40 9.77
C LEU A 42 -12.49 -8.26 10.58
N THR A 43 -11.81 -7.12 10.63
CA THR A 43 -12.25 -5.88 11.26
C THR A 43 -12.25 -4.71 10.28
N LEU A 44 -12.76 -3.57 10.74
CA LEU A 44 -12.70 -2.33 9.97
C LEU A 44 -11.24 -1.92 9.63
N ALA A 45 -10.28 -2.22 10.50
CA ALA A 45 -8.87 -1.89 10.23
C ALA A 45 -8.36 -2.59 8.96
N ASP A 46 -8.72 -3.85 8.80
CA ASP A 46 -8.33 -4.68 7.66
C ASP A 46 -8.94 -4.17 6.36
N LEU A 47 -10.23 -3.79 6.41
CA LEU A 47 -10.94 -3.18 5.28
C LEU A 47 -10.30 -1.86 4.85
N VAL A 48 -9.98 -1.00 5.82
CA VAL A 48 -9.34 0.29 5.54
C VAL A 48 -7.96 0.08 4.92
N LEU A 49 -7.16 -0.84 5.45
CA LEU A 49 -5.87 -1.15 4.86
C LEU A 49 -6.02 -1.70 3.44
N ALA A 50 -6.94 -2.63 3.21
CA ALA A 50 -7.18 -3.18 1.88
C ALA A 50 -7.55 -2.08 0.86
N CYS A 51 -8.42 -1.14 1.21
CA CYS A 51 -8.76 0.00 0.35
C CYS A 51 -7.55 0.91 0.05
N VAL A 52 -6.72 1.19 1.05
CA VAL A 52 -5.51 2.02 0.88
C VAL A 52 -4.51 1.32 -0.03
N ILE A 53 -4.29 0.01 0.14
CA ILE A 53 -3.39 -0.78 -0.70
C ILE A 53 -3.94 -0.90 -2.13
N HIS A 54 -5.24 -1.10 -2.31
CA HIS A 54 -5.87 -1.10 -3.63
C HIS A 54 -5.63 0.23 -4.37
N GLY A 55 -5.90 1.36 -3.71
CA GLY A 55 -5.65 2.68 -4.30
C GLY A 55 -4.17 2.92 -4.59
N GLY A 56 -3.29 2.55 -3.67
CA GLY A 56 -1.85 2.68 -3.81
C GLY A 56 -1.29 1.84 -4.95
N ALA A 57 -1.71 0.59 -5.09
CA ALA A 57 -1.24 -0.30 -6.16
C ALA A 57 -1.73 0.11 -7.56
N ARG A 58 -2.73 0.99 -7.66
CA ARG A 58 -3.24 1.54 -8.93
C ARG A 58 -2.49 2.79 -9.40
N ILE A 59 -1.65 3.39 -8.57
CA ILE A 59 -1.06 4.71 -8.85
C ILE A 59 0.43 4.76 -8.44
N THR A 60 0.77 4.18 -7.30
CA THR A 60 2.02 4.44 -6.57
C THR A 60 2.95 3.25 -6.48
N PHE A 61 2.45 2.02 -6.42
CA PHE A 61 3.28 0.81 -6.29
C PHE A 61 3.21 -0.04 -7.55
N GLY A 62 4.27 -0.02 -8.34
CA GLY A 62 4.46 -0.93 -9.46
C GLY A 62 4.74 -2.35 -9.00
N ALA A 63 4.91 -3.28 -9.92
CA ALA A 63 5.16 -4.67 -9.59
C ALA A 63 6.42 -4.85 -8.72
N ALA A 64 7.49 -4.08 -8.99
CA ALA A 64 8.74 -4.15 -8.25
C ALA A 64 8.57 -3.72 -6.78
N GLU A 65 7.83 -2.65 -6.50
CA GLU A 65 7.55 -2.22 -5.13
C GLU A 65 6.69 -3.23 -4.38
N ARG A 66 5.69 -3.82 -5.05
CA ARG A 66 4.80 -4.82 -4.44
C ARG A 66 5.55 -6.06 -3.95
N THR A 67 6.62 -6.47 -4.64
CA THR A 67 7.46 -7.59 -4.18
C THR A 67 8.18 -7.35 -2.85
N GLN A 68 8.32 -6.08 -2.42
CA GLN A 68 8.95 -5.73 -1.15
C GLN A 68 8.02 -5.89 0.05
N TYR A 69 6.71 -6.07 -0.18
CA TYR A 69 5.69 -6.10 0.87
C TYR A 69 4.79 -7.35 0.79
N PRO A 70 5.37 -8.57 0.81
CA PRO A 70 4.62 -9.81 0.61
C PRO A 70 3.52 -10.03 1.65
N HIS A 71 3.71 -9.64 2.92
CA HIS A 71 2.69 -9.84 3.96
C HIS A 71 1.51 -8.89 3.81
N ILE A 72 1.75 -7.65 3.40
CA ILE A 72 0.69 -6.69 3.03
C ILE A 72 -0.16 -7.24 1.88
N PHE A 73 0.46 -7.78 0.83
CA PHE A 73 -0.28 -8.31 -0.32
C PHE A 73 -0.96 -9.65 -0.03
N ALA A 74 -0.39 -10.50 0.83
CA ALA A 74 -1.08 -11.68 1.35
C ALA A 74 -2.30 -11.31 2.20
N HIS A 75 -2.17 -10.27 3.05
CA HIS A 75 -3.28 -9.69 3.80
C HIS A 75 -4.37 -9.14 2.87
N PHE A 76 -3.98 -8.37 1.84
CA PHE A 76 -4.91 -7.84 0.84
C PHE A 76 -5.70 -8.96 0.15
N ALA A 77 -5.02 -9.99 -0.35
CA ALA A 77 -5.68 -11.14 -0.99
C ALA A 77 -6.63 -11.86 -0.02
N ARG A 78 -6.24 -12.03 1.24
CA ARG A 78 -7.08 -12.65 2.27
C ARG A 78 -8.35 -11.82 2.56
N VAL A 79 -8.23 -10.50 2.68
CA VAL A 79 -9.37 -9.63 2.98
C VAL A 79 -10.33 -9.58 1.79
N THR A 80 -9.81 -9.39 0.58
CA THR A 80 -10.63 -9.20 -0.63
C THR A 80 -11.31 -10.46 -1.14
N THR A 81 -10.90 -11.64 -0.66
CA THR A 81 -11.58 -12.92 -0.93
C THR A 81 -12.73 -13.22 0.02
N ASP A 82 -12.96 -12.40 1.05
CA ASP A 82 -14.09 -12.58 1.98
C ASP A 82 -15.43 -12.41 1.24
N GLU A 83 -16.29 -13.43 1.32
CA GLU A 83 -17.58 -13.50 0.64
C GLU A 83 -18.48 -12.28 0.86
N ARG A 84 -18.37 -11.62 2.00
CA ARG A 84 -19.20 -10.46 2.37
C ARG A 84 -18.82 -9.21 1.59
N ILE A 85 -17.58 -9.12 1.11
CA ILE A 85 -16.99 -7.91 0.53
C ILE A 85 -16.23 -8.15 -0.78
N LYS A 86 -16.21 -9.37 -1.33
CA LYS A 86 -15.46 -9.66 -2.56
C LYS A 86 -16.04 -8.99 -3.81
N GLN A 87 -17.37 -8.89 -3.90
CA GLN A 87 -17.99 -7.85 -4.74
C GLN A 87 -17.48 -6.51 -4.20
N TRP A 88 -17.14 -5.46 -4.92
CA TRP A 88 -16.41 -4.26 -4.42
C TRP A 88 -14.90 -4.36 -4.72
N PHE A 89 -14.27 -5.54 -4.66
CA PHE A 89 -12.87 -5.75 -5.06
C PHE A 89 -12.75 -6.50 -6.40
N PHE A 90 -13.48 -6.03 -7.42
CA PHE A 90 -13.69 -6.77 -8.68
C PHE A 90 -12.50 -6.82 -9.65
N THR A 91 -11.53 -5.91 -9.55
CA THR A 91 -10.33 -5.92 -10.42
C THR A 91 -9.09 -5.43 -9.69
N GLU A 92 -8.05 -6.26 -9.71
CA GLU A 92 -6.68 -5.86 -9.43
C GLU A 92 -6.13 -5.07 -10.63
N ASP A 93 -6.67 -3.86 -10.84
CA ASP A 93 -6.19 -2.91 -11.86
C ASP A 93 -4.86 -2.26 -11.44
N PHE A 94 -3.93 -3.06 -10.92
CA PHE A 94 -2.65 -2.59 -10.41
C PHE A 94 -1.78 -2.12 -11.56
N VAL A 95 -1.01 -1.05 -11.32
CA VAL A 95 -0.03 -0.58 -12.29
C VAL A 95 1.22 -1.45 -12.22
N GLU A 96 1.84 -1.66 -13.38
CA GLU A 96 3.14 -2.33 -13.45
C GLU A 96 4.28 -1.38 -13.07
N VAL A 97 4.12 -0.09 -13.38
CA VAL A 97 5.11 0.97 -13.17
C VAL A 97 4.43 2.12 -12.42
N ALA A 98 5.05 2.60 -11.33
CA ALA A 98 4.52 3.69 -10.53
C ALA A 98 4.43 4.99 -11.35
N VAL A 99 3.38 5.79 -11.15
CA VAL A 99 3.19 7.08 -11.85
C VAL A 99 4.29 8.09 -11.50
N SER A 100 4.99 7.91 -10.38
CA SER A 100 6.13 8.73 -9.96
C SER A 100 7.45 8.39 -10.65
N GLU A 101 7.53 7.29 -11.41
CA GLU A 101 8.73 7.03 -12.22
C GLU A 101 8.72 7.91 -13.47
N PRO A 102 9.83 8.62 -13.78
CA PRO A 102 9.92 9.38 -15.02
C PRO A 102 9.77 8.42 -16.19
N LYS A 103 8.75 8.64 -17.04
CA LYS A 103 8.65 7.95 -18.33
C LYS A 103 9.94 8.23 -19.10
N MET A 104 10.79 7.22 -19.29
CA MET A 104 11.86 7.31 -20.29
C MET A 104 11.21 7.28 -21.67
N THR A 105 10.86 8.47 -22.17
CA THR A 105 10.59 8.74 -23.59
C THR A 105 11.88 9.00 -24.34
#